data_AF-A0A7Y2BWR8-F1
#
_entry.id   AF-A0A7Y2BWR8-F1
#
_cell.length_a   1.000
_cell.length_b   1.000
_cell.length_c   1.000
_cell.angle_alpha   90.00
_cell.angle_beta   90.00
_cell.angle_gamma   90.00
#
_symmetry.space_group_name_H-M   'P 1'
#
loop_
_entity.id
_entity.type
_entity.pdbx_description
1 polymer ?
#
loop_
_entity_poly.entity_id
_entity_poly.type
_entity_poly.pdbx_seq_one_letter_code
_entity_poly.pdbx_strand_id
1 'polypeptide(L)'
;MGHSYEKSKKIAFKTINILGLITIVEVVFALAGKGYIIEGVEVSTAIMALVMIALSLTKAYLIVYEFMHMKYEVPALVKTVLLPVGLLIWAVIAFFTEGNTWLNYRSNLKEKNEEKVENREVKPPAKQESMILINDHNNLG
;
A
#
# COMPACT_ATOMS: atom_id res chain seq x y z
N MET A 1 -8.05 -19.51 45.07
CA MET A 1 -8.25 -18.80 43.78
C MET A 1 -7.18 -17.71 43.48
N GLY A 2 -6.27 -17.34 44.40
CA GLY A 2 -5.27 -16.28 44.16
C GLY A 2 -4.02 -16.64 43.34
N HIS A 3 -3.64 -17.93 43.21
CA HIS A 3 -2.40 -18.32 42.52
C HIS A 3 -2.45 -18.29 40.99
N SER A 4 -3.65 -18.23 40.38
CA SER A 4 -3.81 -18.21 38.90
C SER A 4 -3.65 -16.80 38.33
N TYR A 5 -4.29 -15.81 38.98
CA TYR A 5 -4.24 -14.40 38.57
C TYR A 5 -2.82 -13.83 38.57
N GLU A 6 -2.06 -14.10 39.64
CA GLU A 6 -0.66 -13.66 39.75
C GLU A 6 0.24 -14.26 38.66
N LYS A 7 -0.05 -15.49 38.20
CA LYS A 7 0.69 -16.12 37.10
C LYS A 7 0.36 -15.46 35.75
N SER A 8 -0.92 -15.29 35.43
CA SER A 8 -1.34 -14.65 34.18
C SER A 8 -0.84 -13.21 34.08
N LYS A 9 -0.89 -12.48 35.20
CA LYS A 9 -0.35 -11.11 35.31
C LYS A 9 1.16 -11.10 35.05
N LYS A 10 1.94 -11.97 35.69
CA LYS A 10 3.40 -12.06 35.47
C LYS A 10 3.77 -12.42 34.04
N ILE A 11 3.02 -13.31 33.40
CA ILE A 11 3.23 -13.66 31.98
C ILE A 11 2.98 -12.44 31.10
N ALA A 12 1.86 -11.74 31.27
CA ALA A 12 1.56 -10.54 30.52
C ALA A 12 2.65 -9.46 30.67
N PHE A 13 3.10 -9.18 31.90
CA PHE A 13 4.17 -8.22 32.14
C PHE A 13 5.51 -8.64 31.54
N LYS A 14 5.84 -9.94 31.58
CA LYS A 14 7.05 -10.47 30.94
C LYS A 14 6.98 -10.30 29.42
N THR A 15 5.83 -10.59 28.82
CA THR A 15 5.58 -10.42 27.38
C THR A 15 5.64 -8.96 26.96
N ILE A 16 5.03 -8.05 27.73
CA ILE A 16 5.11 -6.60 27.48
C ILE A 16 6.57 -6.13 27.50
N ASN A 17 7.35 -6.58 28.48
CA ASN A 17 8.74 -6.15 28.61
C ASN A 17 9.62 -6.68 27.46
N ILE A 18 9.44 -7.94 27.03
CA ILE A 18 10.19 -8.46 25.87
C ILE A 18 9.80 -7.75 24.59
N LEU A 19 8.50 -7.48 24.38
CA LEU A 19 8.04 -6.78 23.19
C LEU A 19 8.55 -5.33 23.17
N GLY A 20 8.52 -4.64 24.32
CA GLY A 20 9.08 -3.31 24.49
C GLY A 20 10.59 -3.26 24.26
N LEU A 21 11.34 -4.27 24.69
CA LEU A 21 12.77 -4.35 24.41
C LEU A 21 13.04 -4.52 22.91
N ILE A 22 12.29 -5.40 22.24
CA ILE A 22 12.42 -5.62 20.79
C ILE A 22 12.09 -4.34 20.01
N THR A 23 11.05 -3.59 20.40
CA THR A 23 10.71 -2.33 19.74
C THR A 23 11.77 -1.25 19.95
N ILE A 24 12.35 -1.13 21.15
CA ILE A 24 13.45 -0.20 21.41
C ILE A 24 14.66 -0.55 20.54
N VAL A 25 15.07 -1.82 20.52
CA VAL A 25 16.20 -2.30 19.71
C VAL A 25 15.95 -2.04 18.22
N GLU A 26 14.74 -2.29 17.74
CA GLU A 26 14.36 -2.02 16.36
C GLU A 26 14.47 -0.53 16.01
N VAL A 27 13.95 0.37 16.85
CA VAL A 27 14.03 1.81 16.60
C VAL A 27 15.49 2.30 16.64
N VAL A 28 16.30 1.81 17.58
CA VAL A 28 17.73 2.14 17.63
C VAL A 28 18.44 1.66 16.38
N PHE A 29 18.14 0.44 15.92
CA PHE A 29 18.66 -0.09 14.66
C PHE A 29 18.19 0.74 13.46
N ALA A 30 16.93 1.19 13.47
CA ALA A 30 16.36 2.06 12.43
C ALA A 30 17.07 3.41 12.33
N LEU A 31 17.42 4.00 13.47
CA LEU A 31 18.14 5.27 13.53
C LEU A 31 19.62 5.08 13.14
N ALA A 32 20.27 4.02 13.64
CA ALA A 32 21.66 3.72 13.32
C ALA A 32 21.86 3.39 11.83
N GLY A 33 21.00 2.55 11.25
CA GLY A 33 21.08 2.15 9.84
C GLY A 33 20.75 3.26 8.84
N LYS A 34 20.05 4.31 9.27
CA LYS A 34 19.84 5.54 8.48
C LYS A 34 20.96 6.58 8.62
N GLY A 35 22.01 6.28 9.39
CA GLY A 35 23.14 7.18 9.58
C GLY A 35 22.91 8.34 10.54
N TYR A 36 21.84 8.34 11.35
CA TYR A 36 21.59 9.39 12.35
C TYR A 36 22.56 9.34 13.55
N ILE A 37 23.20 8.19 13.79
CA ILE A 37 24.07 7.96 14.96
C ILE A 37 25.55 7.77 14.56
N ILE A 38 25.82 7.24 13.36
CA ILE A 38 27.19 6.98 12.88
C ILE A 38 27.27 7.47 11.43
N GLU A 39 28.00 8.57 11.21
CA GLU A 39 28.31 9.06 9.87
C GLU A 39 29.17 8.02 9.13
N GLY A 40 28.72 7.55 7.97
CA GLY A 40 29.47 6.65 7.09
C GLY A 40 29.09 5.17 7.10
N VAL A 41 28.11 4.73 7.91
CA VAL A 41 27.55 3.38 7.82
C VAL A 41 26.28 3.41 6.98
N GLU A 42 26.43 3.41 5.66
CA GLU A 42 25.31 3.19 4.74
C GLU A 42 25.04 1.69 4.60
N VAL A 43 24.16 1.17 5.44
CA VAL A 43 23.58 -0.15 5.20
C VAL A 43 22.70 -0.02 3.95
N SER A 44 22.89 -0.91 2.97
CA SER A 44 22.05 -0.93 1.77
C SER A 44 20.56 -0.87 2.14
N THR A 45 19.82 0.05 1.51
CA THR A 45 18.39 0.28 1.75
C THR A 45 17.59 -1.02 1.67
N ALA A 46 18.00 -1.96 0.82
CA ALA A 46 17.37 -3.27 0.68
C ALA A 46 17.58 -4.16 1.92
N ILE A 47 18.79 -4.19 2.47
CA ILE A 47 19.11 -4.95 3.70
C ILE A 47 18.36 -4.35 4.87
N MET A 48 18.35 -3.02 4.96
CA MET A 48 17.63 -2.30 5.99
C MET A 48 16.12 -2.60 5.96
N ALA A 49 15.50 -2.52 4.77
CA ALA A 49 14.11 -2.85 4.58
C ALA A 49 13.80 -4.29 4.97
N LEU A 50 14.65 -5.24 4.57
CA LEU A 50 14.48 -6.66 4.90
C LEU A 50 14.54 -6.92 6.41
N VAL A 51 15.52 -6.34 7.11
CA VAL A 51 15.65 -6.49 8.56
C VAL A 51 14.45 -5.87 9.30
N MET A 52 14.00 -4.69 8.87
CA MET A 52 12.83 -4.03 9.47
C MET A 52 11.55 -4.84 9.28
N ILE A 53 11.36 -5.44 8.10
CA ILE A 53 10.23 -6.34 7.83
C ILE A 53 10.32 -7.57 8.74
N ALA A 54 11.49 -8.20 8.86
CA ALA A 54 11.68 -9.40 9.68
C ALA A 54 11.42 -9.14 11.19
N LEU A 55 11.94 -8.03 11.72
CA LEU A 55 11.68 -7.62 13.11
C LEU A 55 10.20 -7.30 13.35
N SER A 56 9.54 -6.65 12.38
CA SER A 56 8.09 -6.38 12.44
C SER A 56 7.27 -7.67 12.47
N LEU A 57 7.61 -8.65 11.64
CA LEU A 57 6.95 -9.96 11.62
C LEU A 57 7.16 -10.73 12.93
N THR A 58 8.37 -10.68 13.49
CA THR A 58 8.69 -11.34 14.76
C THR A 58 7.86 -10.76 15.90
N LYS A 59 7.72 -9.44 15.97
CA LYS A 59 6.83 -8.77 16.95
C LYS A 59 5.38 -9.15 16.74
N ALA A 60 4.90 -9.16 15.49
CA ALA A 60 3.53 -9.55 15.19
C ALA A 60 3.23 -11.00 15.64
N TYR A 61 4.16 -11.93 15.40
CA TYR A 61 4.07 -13.30 15.89
C TYR A 61 4.00 -13.36 17.42
N LEU A 62 4.89 -12.64 18.12
CA LEU A 62 4.90 -12.57 19.59
C LEU A 62 3.62 -11.96 20.16
N ILE A 63 3.01 -10.97 19.49
CA ILE A 63 1.72 -10.41 19.90
C ILE A 63 0.62 -11.47 19.78
N VAL A 64 0.51 -12.12 18.62
CA VAL A 64 -0.55 -13.10 18.36
C VAL A 64 -0.43 -14.31 19.30
N TYR A 65 0.77 -14.84 19.52
CA TYR A 65 0.90 -16.05 20.36
C TYR A 65 0.93 -15.76 21.86
N GLU A 66 1.61 -14.70 22.28
CA GLU A 66 1.96 -14.50 23.69
C GLU A 66 1.08 -13.45 24.38
N PHE A 67 0.54 -12.45 23.68
CA PHE A 67 -0.46 -11.52 24.25
C PHE A 67 -1.87 -12.06 24.20
N MET A 68 -2.21 -12.81 23.15
CA MET A 68 -3.53 -13.44 23.04
C MET A 68 -3.60 -14.78 23.80
N HIS A 69 -2.51 -15.18 24.47
CA HIS A 69 -2.39 -16.42 25.26
C HIS A 69 -2.71 -17.71 24.48
N MET A 70 -2.77 -17.64 23.16
CA MET A 70 -3.36 -18.72 22.36
C MET A 70 -2.45 -19.94 22.20
N LYS A 71 -1.18 -19.84 22.61
CA LYS A 71 -0.18 -20.92 22.55
C LYS A 71 -0.60 -22.19 23.31
N TYR A 72 -1.39 -22.05 24.36
CA TYR A 72 -1.83 -23.16 25.22
C TYR A 72 -3.36 -23.35 25.24
N GLU A 73 -4.09 -22.57 24.45
CA GLU A 73 -5.54 -22.60 24.39
C GLU A 73 -6.08 -23.38 23.19
N VAL A 74 -7.40 -23.51 23.12
CA VAL A 74 -8.09 -24.31 22.11
C VAL A 74 -7.70 -23.83 20.71
N PRO A 75 -7.23 -24.70 19.79
CA PRO A 75 -6.76 -24.30 18.47
C PRO A 75 -7.85 -23.64 17.61
N ALA A 76 -9.13 -23.78 17.99
CA ALA A 76 -10.24 -23.05 17.40
C ALA A 76 -10.10 -21.52 17.61
N LEU A 77 -9.65 -21.08 18.79
CA LEU A 77 -9.47 -19.65 19.10
C LEU A 77 -8.29 -19.03 18.32
N VAL A 78 -7.22 -19.80 18.08
CA VAL A 78 -6.13 -19.35 17.21
C VAL A 78 -6.64 -19.04 15.79
N LYS A 79 -7.50 -19.91 15.26
CA LYS A 79 -8.04 -19.77 13.90
C LYS A 79 -8.95 -18.55 13.76
N THR A 80 -9.67 -18.13 14.80
CA THR A 80 -10.54 -16.94 14.73
C THR A 80 -9.75 -15.63 14.61
N VAL A 81 -8.50 -15.61 15.05
CA VAL A 81 -7.59 -14.46 14.90
C VAL A 81 -6.79 -14.57 13.60
N LEU A 82 -6.32 -15.78 13.28
CA LEU A 82 -5.49 -16.00 12.10
C LEU A 82 -6.28 -15.84 10.80
N LEU A 83 -7.56 -16.23 10.78
CA LEU A 83 -8.44 -16.12 9.61
C LEU A 83 -8.67 -14.66 9.18
N PRO A 84 -9.10 -13.71 10.05
CA PRO A 84 -9.25 -12.31 9.66
C PRO A 84 -7.92 -11.65 9.29
N VAL A 85 -6.81 -12.00 9.94
CA VAL A 85 -5.48 -11.49 9.56
C VAL A 85 -5.06 -12.02 8.18
N GLY A 86 -5.30 -13.30 7.89
CA GLY A 86 -5.03 -13.89 6.58
C GLY A 86 -5.89 -13.27 5.48
N LEU A 87 -7.18 -13.06 5.73
CA LEU A 87 -8.08 -12.35 4.81
C LEU A 87 -7.65 -10.89 4.62
N LEU A 88 -7.13 -10.23 5.65
CA LEU A 88 -6.60 -8.87 5.54
C LEU A 88 -5.39 -8.82 4.61
N ILE A 89 -4.43 -9.74 4.74
CA ILE A 89 -3.26 -9.81 3.85
C ILE A 89 -3.71 -10.05 2.40
N TRP A 90 -4.64 -10.99 2.20
CA TRP A 90 -5.21 -11.27 0.89
C TRP A 90 -5.92 -10.04 0.30
N ALA A 91 -6.74 -9.34 1.11
CA ALA A 91 -7.46 -8.14 0.69
C ALA A 91 -6.52 -6.98 0.35
N VAL A 92 -5.44 -6.79 1.11
CA VAL A 92 -4.39 -5.80 0.80
C VAL A 92 -3.80 -6.11 -0.58
N ILE A 93 -3.38 -7.35 -0.85
CA ILE A 93 -2.83 -7.70 -2.16
C ILE A 93 -3.86 -7.45 -3.27
N ALA A 94 -5.10 -7.88 -3.09
CA ALA A 94 -6.16 -7.67 -4.08
C ALA A 94 -6.41 -6.18 -4.38
N PHE A 95 -6.52 -5.34 -3.36
CA PHE A 95 -6.77 -3.90 -3.52
C PHE A 95 -5.59 -3.17 -4.19
N PHE A 96 -4.34 -3.55 -3.91
CA PHE A 96 -3.19 -2.93 -4.58
C PHE A 96 -3.16 -3.32 -6.07
N THR A 97 -3.50 -4.57 -6.39
CA THR A 97 -3.54 -5.06 -7.78
C THR A 97 -4.66 -4.37 -8.58
N GLU A 98 -5.86 -4.30 -8.01
CA GLU A 98 -7.01 -3.62 -8.61
C GLU A 98 -6.77 -2.10 -8.71
N GLY A 99 -6.19 -1.49 -7.67
CA GLY A 99 -5.86 -0.08 -7.64
C GLY A 99 -4.86 0.34 -8.72
N ASN A 100 -3.81 -0.46 -8.94
CA ASN A 100 -2.86 -0.22 -10.04
C ASN A 100 -3.53 -0.32 -11.41
N THR A 101 -4.43 -1.29 -11.56
CA THR A 101 -5.20 -1.51 -12.79
C THR A 101 -6.11 -0.31 -13.09
N TRP A 102 -6.84 0.19 -12.09
CA TRP A 102 -7.68 1.38 -12.21
C TRP A 102 -6.88 2.64 -12.58
N LEU A 103 -5.70 2.84 -11.96
CA LEU A 103 -4.82 3.97 -12.26
C LEU A 103 -4.41 3.97 -13.73
N ASN A 104 -4.02 2.81 -14.26
CA ASN A 104 -3.66 2.65 -15.67
C ASN A 104 -4.85 2.87 -16.61
N TYR A 105 -6.04 2.42 -16.26
CA TYR A 105 -7.22 2.71 -17.09
C TYR A 105 -7.52 4.20 -17.16
N ARG A 106 -7.40 4.93 -16.03
CA ARG A 106 -7.67 6.37 -15.99
C ARG A 106 -6.65 7.18 -16.79
N SER A 107 -5.37 6.81 -16.80
CA SER A 107 -4.35 7.51 -17.61
C SER A 107 -4.62 7.32 -19.11
N ASN A 108 -4.88 6.09 -19.55
CA ASN A 108 -5.22 5.78 -20.94
C ASN A 108 -6.50 6.49 -21.42
N LEU A 109 -7.49 6.65 -20.53
CA LEU A 109 -8.72 7.40 -20.88
C LEU A 109 -8.49 8.91 -20.98
N LYS A 110 -7.59 9.48 -20.17
CA LYS A 110 -7.21 10.89 -20.32
C LYS A 110 -6.51 11.14 -21.65
N GLU A 111 -5.52 10.31 -21.96
CA GLU A 111 -4.76 10.39 -23.21
C GLU A 111 -5.68 10.29 -24.45
N LYS A 112 -6.57 9.30 -24.49
CA LYS A 112 -7.56 9.15 -25.58
C LYS A 112 -8.53 10.32 -25.70
N ASN A 113 -8.92 10.94 -24.58
CA ASN A 113 -9.80 12.10 -24.60
C ASN A 113 -9.08 13.36 -25.08
N GLU A 114 -7.81 13.53 -24.71
CA GLU A 114 -6.94 14.64 -25.14
C GLU A 114 -6.60 14.53 -26.64
N GLU A 115 -6.22 13.34 -27.13
CA GLU A 115 -6.00 13.05 -28.55
C GLU A 115 -7.27 13.31 -29.40
N LYS A 116 -8.45 12.98 -28.86
CA LYS A 116 -9.73 13.22 -29.53
C LYS A 116 -10.17 14.69 -29.51
N VAL A 117 -9.60 15.53 -28.64
CA VAL A 117 -9.80 16.99 -28.66
C VAL A 117 -8.86 17.62 -29.68
N GLU A 118 -7.59 17.20 -29.72
CA GLU A 118 -6.62 17.66 -30.72
C GLU A 118 -7.09 17.33 -32.16
N ASN A 119 -7.58 16.11 -32.40
CA ASN A 119 -8.11 15.71 -33.72
C ASN A 119 -9.43 16.43 -34.10
N ARG A 120 -10.16 16.99 -33.14
CA ARG A 120 -11.33 17.84 -33.41
C ARG A 120 -10.97 19.30 -33.71
N GLU A 121 -9.82 19.77 -33.25
CA GLU A 121 -9.35 21.14 -33.50
C GLU A 121 -8.57 21.28 -34.82
N VAL A 122 -8.08 20.17 -35.41
CA VAL A 122 -7.41 20.17 -36.73
C VAL A 122 -8.32 19.65 -37.84
N LYS A 123 -9.42 20.36 -38.11
CA LYS A 123 -9.95 20.48 -39.48
C LYS A 123 -10.85 21.72 -39.57
N PRO A 124 -10.34 22.85 -40.08
CA PRO A 124 -11.21 23.93 -40.52
C PRO A 124 -12.16 23.35 -41.58
N PRO A 125 -13.48 23.64 -41.54
CA PRO A 125 -14.36 23.25 -42.63
C PRO A 125 -13.81 23.85 -43.93
N ALA A 126 -13.64 23.01 -44.95
CA ALA A 126 -13.28 23.47 -46.28
C ALA A 126 -14.26 24.57 -46.69
N LYS A 127 -13.73 25.78 -46.85
CA LYS A 127 -14.45 26.98 -47.23
C LYS A 127 -15.32 26.66 -48.44
N GLN A 128 -16.64 26.83 -48.29
CA GLN A 128 -17.62 26.66 -49.35
C GLN A 128 -17.45 27.78 -50.40
N GLU A 129 -16.39 27.71 -51.22
CA GLU A 129 -16.17 28.66 -52.32
C GLU A 129 -16.93 28.28 -53.59
N SER A 130 -17.59 27.10 -53.63
CA SER A 130 -18.36 26.65 -54.80
C SER A 130 -19.80 27.18 -54.87
N MET A 131 -20.31 27.84 -53.81
CA MET A 131 -21.69 28.36 -53.81
C MET A 131 -21.79 29.82 -54.30
N ILE A 132 -20.68 30.57 -54.32
CA ILE A 132 -20.67 31.97 -54.77
C ILE A 132 -20.55 32.05 -56.30
N LEU A 133 -19.85 31.10 -56.94
CA LEU A 133 -19.60 31.13 -58.39
C LEU A 133 -20.82 30.77 -59.25
N ILE A 134 -21.89 30.23 -58.66
CA ILE A 134 -23.11 29.87 -59.41
C ILE A 134 -24.05 31.08 -59.54
N ASN A 135 -23.96 32.07 -58.64
CA ASN A 135 -24.90 33.20 -58.62
C ASN A 135 -24.47 34.37 -59.53
N ASP A 136 -23.19 34.47 -59.89
CA ASP A 136 -22.69 35.54 -60.77
C ASP A 136 -22.90 35.28 -62.28
N HIS A 137 -23.15 34.02 -62.68
CA HIS A 137 -23.38 33.68 -64.09
C HIS A 137 -24.82 33.91 -64.57
N ASN A 138 -25.74 34.34 -63.70
CA ASN A 138 -27.17 34.56 -64.02
C ASN A 138 -27.57 36.03 -64.14
N ASN A 139 -26.63 36.99 -64.14
CA ASN A 139 -26.94 38.43 -64.23
C ASN A 139 -26.14 39.17 -65.32
N LEU A 140 -26.06 38.59 -66.51
CA LEU A 140 -25.67 39.29 -67.74
C LEU A 140 -26.74 39.04 -68.81
N GLY A 141 -27.92 39.59 -68.55
CA GLY A 141 -28.99 39.84 -69.52
C GLY A 141 -29.21 41.33 -69.66
#